data_AF-Q7N2H7-F1
#
_entry.id   AF-Q7N2H7-F1
#
_cell.length_a   1.000
_cell.length_b   1.000
_cell.length_c   1.000
_cell.angle_alpha   90.00
_cell.angle_beta   90.00
_cell.angle_gamma   90.00
#
_symmetry.space_group_name_H-M   'P 1'
#
loop_
_entity.id
_entity.type
_entity.pdbx_description
1 polymer ?
#
loop_
_entity_poly.entity_id
_entity_poly.type
_entity_poly.pdbx_seq_one_letter_code
_entity_poly.pdbx_strand_id
1 'polypeptide(L)'
;MSFNKKAFLIATLLVVSHFSMACNTDPMVEHIIKSYGLQETKVMSMYKNCELDVVNTGNRIILTNNKSKNRNERAEIAMYWYRGMGIEEFKLFDSNKFKSIPCVNVPNRFCGISPEYTYAKSYPMREDKKFVIEFSTVEPGWLYNEFTTKHNCEIDVESRGESYGLGGIGALKKDKSNCQPKGYKVGDEFNKWLSEKPVKIEAIIAYIQLPISD
;
A
#
# COMPACT_ATOMS: atom_id res chain seq x y z
N MET A 1 -62.25 24.11 -19.29
CA MET A 1 -60.80 24.07 -18.99
C MET A 1 -60.62 23.44 -17.63
N SER A 2 -59.94 22.30 -17.55
CA SER A 2 -59.77 21.48 -16.36
C SER A 2 -58.71 22.07 -15.43
N PHE A 3 -59.01 22.13 -14.13
CA PHE A 3 -58.04 22.51 -13.10
C PHE A 3 -57.14 21.31 -12.80
N ASN A 4 -55.85 21.49 -13.08
CA ASN A 4 -54.84 20.45 -12.95
C ASN A 4 -54.24 20.49 -11.52
N LYS A 5 -54.26 19.32 -10.88
CA LYS A 5 -53.68 19.03 -9.56
C LYS A 5 -52.18 19.38 -9.54
N LYS A 6 -51.69 20.05 -8.50
CA LYS A 6 -50.27 19.99 -8.14
C LYS A 6 -50.11 19.62 -6.67
N ALA A 7 -49.45 18.49 -6.51
CA ALA A 7 -49.30 17.72 -5.30
C ALA A 7 -48.38 18.41 -4.28
N PHE A 8 -48.76 18.23 -3.03
CA PHE A 8 -47.96 18.49 -1.84
C PHE A 8 -46.78 17.49 -1.84
N LEU A 9 -45.54 17.99 -1.90
CA LEU A 9 -44.34 17.18 -1.69
C LEU A 9 -43.85 17.42 -0.27
N ILE A 10 -44.19 16.47 0.62
CA ILE A 10 -43.65 16.40 1.98
C ILE A 10 -42.19 15.93 1.85
N ALA A 11 -41.26 16.78 2.27
CA ALA A 11 -39.85 16.46 2.37
C ALA A 11 -39.64 15.46 3.53
N THR A 12 -39.41 14.20 3.24
CA THR A 12 -38.88 13.23 4.21
C THR A 12 -37.36 13.25 4.17
N LEU A 13 -36.77 14.01 5.09
CA LEU A 13 -35.38 13.88 5.50
C LEU A 13 -35.20 12.50 6.16
N LEU A 14 -34.74 11.52 5.38
CA LEU A 14 -34.15 10.29 5.91
C LEU A 14 -32.75 10.62 6.42
N VAL A 15 -32.66 11.06 7.68
CA VAL A 15 -31.40 11.04 8.43
C VAL A 15 -31.04 9.58 8.63
N VAL A 16 -30.16 9.06 7.78
CA VAL A 16 -29.56 7.73 7.98
C VAL A 16 -28.62 7.88 9.17
N SER A 17 -29.09 7.51 10.35
CA SER A 17 -28.27 7.38 11.54
C SER A 17 -27.24 6.28 11.28
N HIS A 18 -26.04 6.66 10.84
CA HIS A 18 -24.87 5.80 10.90
C HIS A 18 -24.48 5.64 12.37
N PHE A 19 -25.16 4.75 13.08
CA PHE A 19 -24.64 4.19 14.31
C PHE A 19 -23.34 3.48 13.94
N SER A 20 -22.22 4.17 14.11
CA SER A 20 -20.91 3.53 14.21
C SER A 20 -20.99 2.64 15.43
N MET A 21 -21.26 1.35 15.21
CA MET A 21 -21.00 0.35 16.23
C MET A 21 -19.51 0.44 16.51
N ALA A 22 -19.15 0.92 17.70
CA ALA A 22 -17.77 0.93 18.13
C ALA A 22 -17.22 -0.50 17.98
N CYS A 23 -16.17 -0.65 17.17
CA CYS A 23 -15.48 -1.92 16.98
C CYS A 23 -15.04 -2.44 18.35
N ASN A 24 -15.37 -3.69 18.68
CA ASN A 24 -14.84 -4.31 19.89
C ASN A 24 -13.41 -4.80 19.61
N THR A 25 -12.44 -3.91 19.84
CA THR A 25 -11.02 -4.21 19.65
C THR A 25 -10.45 -4.98 20.84
N ASP A 26 -9.60 -5.96 20.56
CA ASP A 26 -8.81 -6.69 21.55
C ASP A 26 -7.74 -5.77 22.18
N PRO A 27 -7.79 -5.52 23.51
CA PRO A 27 -6.82 -4.68 24.20
C PRO A 27 -5.38 -5.17 24.08
N MET A 28 -5.15 -6.50 23.96
CA MET A 28 -3.82 -7.07 23.78
C MET A 28 -3.21 -6.64 22.44
N VAL A 29 -4.00 -6.70 21.37
CA VAL A 29 -3.57 -6.29 20.03
C VAL A 29 -3.33 -4.78 20.00
N GLU A 30 -4.20 -3.98 20.62
CA GLU A 30 -3.99 -2.53 20.75
C GLU A 30 -2.68 -2.22 21.48
N HIS A 31 -2.39 -2.95 22.58
CA HIS A 31 -1.15 -2.80 23.32
C HIS A 31 0.08 -3.14 22.47
N ILE A 32 0.03 -4.21 21.67
CA ILE A 32 1.12 -4.58 20.76
C ILE A 32 1.33 -3.49 19.69
N ILE A 33 0.27 -2.97 19.07
CA ILE A 33 0.39 -1.88 18.08
C ILE A 33 1.04 -0.64 18.75
N LYS A 34 0.64 -0.31 19.98
CA LYS A 34 1.23 0.79 20.76
C LYS A 34 2.70 0.56 21.11
N SER A 35 3.09 -0.65 21.52
CA SER A 35 4.48 -0.95 21.92
C SER A 35 5.46 -0.79 20.75
N TYR A 36 4.96 -0.92 19.51
CA TYR A 36 5.72 -0.66 18.29
C TYR A 36 5.71 0.81 17.83
N GLY A 37 5.07 1.71 18.58
CA GLY A 37 5.02 3.14 18.26
C GLY A 37 4.09 3.46 17.09
N LEU A 38 3.03 2.66 16.90
CA LEU A 38 2.08 2.81 15.78
C LEU A 38 0.75 3.46 16.20
N GLN A 39 0.67 3.98 17.43
CA GLN A 39 -0.58 4.49 18.01
C GLN A 39 -1.18 5.69 17.27
N GLU A 40 -0.33 6.54 16.70
CA GLU A 40 -0.76 7.72 15.91
C GLU A 40 -0.74 7.47 14.40
N THR A 41 -0.60 6.22 13.97
CA THR A 41 -0.49 5.87 12.54
C THR A 41 -1.83 5.41 11.96
N LYS A 42 -1.92 5.34 10.63
CA LYS A 42 -3.09 4.78 9.93
C LYS A 42 -3.41 3.35 10.41
N VAL A 43 -2.43 2.55 10.82
CA VAL A 43 -2.62 1.19 11.37
C VAL A 43 -3.58 1.18 12.55
N MET A 44 -3.34 2.04 13.54
CA MET A 44 -4.18 2.10 14.74
C MET A 44 -5.60 2.54 14.37
N SER A 45 -5.73 3.51 13.45
CA SER A 45 -7.06 3.94 12.98
C SER A 45 -7.82 2.83 12.26
N MET A 46 -7.15 2.08 11.38
CA MET A 46 -7.74 0.94 10.68
C MET A 46 -8.16 -0.15 11.66
N TYR A 47 -7.32 -0.43 12.66
CA TYR A 47 -7.62 -1.41 13.70
C TYR A 47 -8.88 -1.02 14.51
N LYS A 48 -8.94 0.23 15.00
CA LYS A 48 -10.10 0.76 15.74
C LYS A 48 -11.38 0.85 14.92
N ASN A 49 -11.26 0.86 13.60
CA ASN A 49 -12.39 0.87 12.68
C ASN A 49 -12.79 -0.54 12.18
N CYS A 50 -12.21 -1.62 12.73
CA CYS A 50 -12.48 -3.00 12.26
C CYS A 50 -12.15 -3.19 10.76
N GLU A 51 -11.18 -2.45 10.22
CA GLU A 51 -10.71 -2.60 8.84
C GLU A 51 -9.63 -3.70 8.70
N LEU A 52 -9.17 -4.25 9.83
CA LEU A 52 -8.13 -5.26 9.90
C LEU A 52 -8.64 -6.54 10.57
N ASP A 53 -8.51 -7.66 9.87
CA ASP A 53 -8.66 -8.99 10.45
C ASP A 53 -7.40 -9.36 11.22
N VAL A 54 -7.57 -9.90 12.43
CA VAL A 54 -6.46 -10.27 13.32
C VAL A 54 -6.31 -11.78 13.41
N VAL A 55 -5.07 -12.24 13.22
CA VAL A 55 -4.67 -13.64 13.47
C VAL A 55 -3.49 -13.64 14.43
N ASN A 56 -3.65 -14.32 15.57
CA ASN A 56 -2.55 -14.60 16.50
C ASN A 56 -1.97 -15.99 16.16
N THR A 57 -0.67 -16.06 15.86
CA THR A 57 0.02 -17.34 15.57
C THR A 57 0.93 -17.81 16.71
N GLY A 58 0.68 -17.33 17.94
CA GLY A 58 1.47 -17.62 19.13
C GLY A 58 2.59 -16.60 19.36
N ASN A 59 3.53 -16.47 18.42
CA ASN A 59 4.70 -15.57 18.55
C ASN A 59 4.56 -14.23 17.81
N ARG A 60 3.45 -14.02 17.10
CA ARG A 60 3.19 -12.82 16.31
C ARG A 60 1.70 -12.60 16.15
N ILE A 61 1.34 -11.35 15.97
CA ILE A 61 0.05 -10.94 15.44
C ILE A 61 0.20 -10.60 13.96
N ILE A 62 -0.79 -11.03 13.19
CA ILE A 62 -0.94 -10.74 11.78
C ILE A 62 -2.22 -9.92 11.63
N LEU A 63 -2.12 -8.74 11.03
CA LEU A 63 -3.24 -7.88 10.70
C LEU A 63 -3.37 -7.84 9.18
N THR A 64 -4.54 -8.21 8.65
CA THR A 64 -4.79 -8.19 7.20
C THR A 64 -5.96 -7.26 6.91
N ASN A 65 -5.81 -6.37 5.94
CA ASN A 65 -6.90 -5.50 5.51
C ASN A 65 -7.96 -6.33 4.79
N ASN A 66 -9.18 -6.33 5.31
CA ASN A 66 -10.30 -7.11 4.80
C ASN A 66 -10.77 -6.69 3.40
N LYS A 67 -10.37 -5.51 2.92
CA LYS A 67 -10.65 -5.01 1.57
C LYS A 67 -9.56 -5.35 0.55
N SER A 68 -8.38 -5.76 1.00
CA SER A 68 -7.26 -6.09 0.11
C SER A 68 -7.49 -7.45 -0.56
N LYS A 69 -7.36 -7.51 -1.88
CA LYS A 69 -7.57 -8.76 -2.64
C LYS A 69 -6.34 -9.67 -2.69
N ASN A 70 -5.18 -9.19 -2.20
CA ASN A 70 -3.95 -9.99 -1.99
C ASN A 70 -3.57 -10.90 -3.17
N ARG A 71 -3.51 -10.33 -4.38
CA ARG A 71 -3.38 -11.08 -5.64
C ARG A 71 -1.93 -11.25 -6.09
N ASN A 72 -1.66 -12.36 -6.78
CA ASN A 72 -0.47 -12.53 -7.60
C ASN A 72 -0.89 -12.42 -9.05
N GLU A 73 -0.50 -11.35 -9.72
CA GLU A 73 -0.90 -11.07 -11.10
C GLU A 73 0.35 -10.91 -11.97
N ARG A 74 0.17 -11.02 -13.28
CA ARG A 74 1.25 -10.70 -14.23
C ARG A 74 1.42 -9.20 -14.29
N ALA A 75 2.66 -8.73 -14.47
CA ALA A 75 3.01 -7.32 -14.48
C ALA A 75 2.07 -6.46 -15.35
N GLU A 76 1.65 -6.97 -16.52
CA GLU A 76 0.83 -6.25 -17.50
C GLU A 76 -0.61 -5.95 -17.05
N ILE A 77 -1.10 -6.64 -16.01
CA ILE A 77 -2.47 -6.53 -15.51
C ILE A 77 -2.53 -6.31 -13.99
N ALA A 78 -1.40 -6.05 -13.34
CA ALA A 78 -1.30 -6.04 -11.90
C ALA A 78 -1.55 -4.65 -11.27
N MET A 79 -2.07 -4.67 -10.05
CA MET A 79 -1.71 -3.69 -9.03
C MET A 79 -0.41 -4.11 -8.36
N TYR A 80 0.38 -3.14 -7.90
CA TYR A 80 1.72 -3.42 -7.42
C TYR A 80 1.80 -3.40 -5.89
N TRP A 81 2.64 -4.25 -5.34
CA TRP A 81 2.87 -4.42 -3.91
C TRP A 81 4.25 -3.90 -3.55
N TYR A 82 4.35 -3.11 -2.49
CA TYR A 82 5.64 -2.73 -1.95
C TYR A 82 6.38 -3.95 -1.39
N ARG A 83 7.62 -4.15 -1.83
CA ARG A 83 8.46 -5.26 -1.40
C ARG A 83 9.20 -4.86 -0.12
N GLY A 84 8.62 -5.28 1.02
CA GLY A 84 9.28 -5.30 2.33
C GLY A 84 9.50 -3.95 2.98
N MET A 85 8.41 -3.33 3.45
CA MET A 85 8.50 -2.11 4.25
C MET A 85 8.71 -2.48 5.71
N GLY A 86 9.91 -2.19 6.22
CA GLY A 86 10.21 -2.28 7.64
C GLY A 86 9.44 -1.20 8.43
N ILE A 87 9.29 -1.41 9.74
CA ILE A 87 8.44 -0.55 10.58
C ILE A 87 8.87 0.94 10.58
N GLU A 88 10.16 1.21 10.63
CA GLU A 88 10.66 2.60 10.66
C GLU A 88 10.44 3.31 9.33
N GLU A 89 10.50 2.59 8.21
CA GLU A 89 10.14 3.14 6.90
C GLU A 89 8.64 3.38 6.78
N PHE A 90 7.83 2.46 7.30
CA PHE A 90 6.38 2.65 7.36
C PHE A 90 6.02 3.92 8.13
N LYS A 91 6.59 4.14 9.32
CA LYS A 91 6.34 5.36 10.12
C LYS A 91 6.66 6.64 9.34
N LEU A 92 7.78 6.65 8.59
CA LEU A 92 8.13 7.78 7.73
C LEU A 92 7.12 7.96 6.60
N PHE A 93 6.68 6.86 5.96
CA PHE A 93 5.71 6.89 4.88
C PHE A 93 4.32 7.38 5.35
N ASP A 94 3.86 6.88 6.50
CA ASP A 94 2.61 7.29 7.14
C ASP A 94 2.66 8.76 7.57
N SER A 95 3.77 9.22 8.16
CA SER A 95 3.95 10.62 8.57
C SER A 95 3.90 11.61 7.41
N ASN A 96 4.31 11.19 6.21
CA ASN A 96 4.21 11.98 4.99
C ASN A 96 2.87 11.83 4.27
N LYS A 97 1.89 11.16 4.91
CA LYS A 97 0.54 10.91 4.42
C LYS A 97 0.55 10.09 3.13
N PHE A 98 1.45 9.12 3.03
CA PHE A 98 1.61 8.22 1.89
C PHE A 98 1.93 8.92 0.56
N LYS A 99 2.57 10.08 0.60
CA LYS A 99 2.85 10.89 -0.60
C LYS A 99 4.19 10.60 -1.24
N SER A 100 5.11 9.97 -0.52
CA SER A 100 6.43 9.63 -1.05
C SER A 100 7.02 8.45 -0.30
N ILE A 101 7.47 7.42 -1.01
CA ILE A 101 8.17 6.30 -0.42
C ILE A 101 9.60 6.75 -0.01
N PRO A 102 9.98 6.66 1.27
CA PRO A 102 11.25 7.17 1.75
C PRO A 102 12.48 6.50 1.13
N CYS A 103 12.42 5.20 0.84
CA CYS A 103 13.58 4.44 0.35
C CYS A 103 14.12 4.91 -1.00
N VAL A 104 13.31 5.60 -1.81
CA VAL A 104 13.70 6.05 -3.17
C VAL A 104 14.98 6.87 -3.13
N ASN A 105 15.13 7.69 -2.09
CA ASN A 105 16.26 8.61 -1.92
C ASN A 105 17.33 8.09 -0.94
N VAL A 106 17.19 6.88 -0.41
CA VAL A 106 18.17 6.32 0.55
C VAL A 106 19.21 5.51 -0.22
N PRO A 107 20.48 5.93 -0.22
CA PRO A 107 21.55 5.16 -0.84
C PRO A 107 21.65 3.78 -0.20
N ASN A 108 21.99 2.79 -1.02
CA ASN A 108 22.24 1.43 -0.58
C ASN A 108 21.08 0.68 0.10
N ARG A 109 19.84 1.17 -0.06
CA ARG A 109 18.63 0.51 0.45
C ARG A 109 17.87 -0.15 -0.69
N PHE A 110 17.39 -1.37 -0.45
CA PHE A 110 16.45 -2.00 -1.36
C PHE A 110 15.12 -1.22 -1.35
N CYS A 111 14.57 -0.96 -2.52
CA CYS A 111 13.37 -0.15 -2.71
C CYS A 111 12.71 -0.62 -3.98
N GLY A 112 11.59 -1.34 -3.87
CA GLY A 112 10.99 -1.97 -5.05
C GLY A 112 9.55 -2.37 -4.85
N ILE A 113 8.88 -2.57 -5.98
CA ILE A 113 7.48 -2.97 -6.07
C ILE A 113 7.36 -4.21 -6.95
N SER A 114 6.37 -5.04 -6.69
CA SER A 114 6.16 -6.34 -7.33
C SER A 114 4.69 -6.51 -7.74
N PRO A 115 4.37 -7.14 -8.89
CA PRO A 115 2.99 -7.50 -9.23
C PRO A 115 2.47 -8.70 -8.41
N GLU A 116 3.35 -9.37 -7.67
CA GLU A 116 3.05 -10.57 -6.88
C GLU A 116 3.02 -10.27 -5.38
N TYR A 117 1.83 -10.37 -4.76
CA TYR A 117 1.63 -10.22 -3.32
C TYR A 117 2.48 -11.18 -2.50
N THR A 118 2.47 -12.48 -2.83
CA THR A 118 3.19 -13.51 -2.07
C THR A 118 4.69 -13.24 -2.07
N TYR A 119 5.20 -12.81 -3.23
CA TYR A 119 6.59 -12.41 -3.36
C TYR A 119 6.90 -11.17 -2.51
N ALA A 120 6.11 -10.11 -2.64
CA ALA A 120 6.29 -8.86 -1.88
C ALA A 120 6.22 -9.08 -0.36
N LYS A 121 5.24 -9.87 0.11
CA LYS A 121 5.04 -10.24 1.52
C LYS A 121 6.19 -11.06 2.10
N SER A 122 6.93 -11.78 1.27
CA SER A 122 8.10 -12.53 1.75
C SER A 122 9.23 -11.60 2.24
N TYR A 123 9.20 -10.32 1.88
CA TYR A 123 10.19 -9.31 2.30
C TYR A 123 9.72 -8.42 3.45
N PRO A 124 10.66 -7.86 4.26
CA PRO A 124 12.07 -8.23 4.29
C PRO A 124 12.20 -9.68 4.78
N MET A 125 13.13 -10.45 4.18
CA MET A 125 13.22 -11.90 4.45
C MET A 125 13.61 -12.22 5.90
N ARG A 126 14.35 -11.32 6.56
CA ARG A 126 14.92 -11.51 7.90
C ARG A 126 14.29 -10.62 8.96
N GLU A 127 13.26 -9.85 8.60
CA GLU A 127 12.54 -9.01 9.57
C GLU A 127 11.20 -9.66 9.92
N ASP A 128 10.98 -9.85 11.22
CA ASP A 128 9.70 -10.31 11.72
C ASP A 128 8.65 -9.18 11.78
N LYS A 129 9.08 -7.92 11.68
CA LYS A 129 8.23 -6.73 11.64
C LYS A 129 8.14 -6.23 10.21
N LYS A 130 6.98 -6.36 9.58
CA LYS A 130 6.85 -5.91 8.19
C LYS A 130 5.45 -5.49 7.79
N PHE A 131 5.44 -4.58 6.83
CA PHE A 131 4.27 -4.01 6.19
C PHE A 131 4.30 -4.35 4.71
N VAL A 132 3.14 -4.72 4.17
CA VAL A 132 2.91 -4.85 2.73
C VAL A 132 1.86 -3.82 2.36
N ILE A 133 2.22 -2.98 1.40
CA ILE A 133 1.38 -1.89 0.90
C ILE A 133 1.00 -2.25 -0.53
N GLU A 134 -0.30 -2.24 -0.83
CA GLU A 134 -0.80 -2.23 -2.21
C GLU A 134 -0.75 -0.79 -2.73
N PHE A 135 -0.26 -0.62 -3.95
CA PHE A 135 -0.34 0.59 -4.71
C PHE A 135 -1.44 0.43 -5.76
N SER A 136 -2.62 0.90 -5.40
CA SER A 136 -3.76 0.93 -6.29
C SER A 136 -3.57 2.06 -7.29
N THR A 137 -3.55 1.72 -8.57
CA THR A 137 -3.41 2.66 -9.67
C THR A 137 -4.78 2.97 -10.29
N VAL A 138 -4.82 3.96 -11.18
CA VAL A 138 -6.04 4.34 -11.93
C VAL A 138 -6.71 3.12 -12.58
N GLU A 139 -5.92 2.18 -13.08
CA GLU A 139 -6.36 0.88 -13.58
C GLU A 139 -5.24 -0.17 -13.45
N PRO A 140 -5.55 -1.47 -13.40
CA PRO A 140 -4.53 -2.52 -13.36
C PRO A 140 -3.62 -2.47 -14.60
N GLY A 141 -2.34 -2.75 -14.44
CA GLY A 141 -1.36 -2.68 -15.53
C GLY A 141 -0.85 -1.27 -15.86
N TRP A 142 -1.38 -0.23 -15.21
CA TRP A 142 -0.98 1.16 -15.49
C TRP A 142 0.51 1.40 -15.26
N LEU A 143 1.08 0.90 -14.15
CA LEU A 143 2.52 1.04 -13.88
C LEU A 143 3.39 0.29 -14.90
N TYR A 144 2.93 -0.87 -15.39
CA TYR A 144 3.63 -1.60 -16.44
C TYR A 144 3.64 -0.81 -17.75
N ASN A 145 2.50 -0.22 -18.12
CA ASN A 145 2.42 0.64 -19.29
C ASN A 145 3.33 1.87 -19.16
N GLU A 146 3.34 2.54 -18.01
CA GLU A 146 4.21 3.70 -17.78
C GLU A 146 5.69 3.30 -17.79
N PHE A 147 6.10 2.30 -17.02
CA PHE A 147 7.51 1.97 -16.89
C PHE A 147 8.02 1.17 -18.09
N THR A 148 7.37 0.07 -18.45
CA THR A 148 7.88 -0.83 -19.49
C THR A 148 7.43 -0.40 -20.88
N THR A 149 6.15 -0.15 -21.12
CA THR A 149 5.69 0.15 -22.49
C THR A 149 6.15 1.52 -22.98
N LYS A 150 6.05 2.56 -22.15
CA LYS A 150 6.42 3.94 -22.54
C LYS A 150 7.90 4.26 -22.34
N HIS A 151 8.46 3.80 -21.23
CA HIS A 151 9.83 4.14 -20.84
C HIS A 151 10.79 2.96 -20.95
N ASN A 152 10.39 1.82 -21.54
CA ASN A 152 11.25 0.67 -21.79
C ASN A 152 12.03 0.18 -20.56
N CYS A 153 11.50 0.39 -19.36
CA CYS A 153 12.09 -0.13 -18.13
C CYS A 153 11.96 -1.65 -18.12
N GLU A 154 13.08 -2.33 -17.92
CA GLU A 154 13.08 -3.78 -17.70
C GLU A 154 12.59 -4.10 -16.29
N ILE A 155 11.75 -5.13 -16.20
CA ILE A 155 11.36 -5.72 -14.92
C ILE A 155 12.46 -6.69 -14.47
N ASP A 156 12.89 -6.60 -13.21
CA ASP A 156 13.86 -7.54 -12.67
C ASP A 156 13.16 -8.85 -12.30
N VAL A 157 13.58 -9.93 -12.94
CA VAL A 157 13.05 -11.27 -12.71
C VAL A 157 14.01 -12.02 -11.80
N GLU A 158 13.57 -12.25 -10.55
CA GLU A 158 14.26 -13.10 -9.58
C GLU A 158 13.59 -14.48 -9.53
N SER A 159 14.27 -15.48 -8.96
CA SER A 159 13.71 -16.85 -8.86
C SER A 159 12.40 -16.96 -8.09
N ARG A 160 12.04 -15.93 -7.32
CA ARG A 160 10.86 -15.88 -6.46
C ARG A 160 9.78 -14.93 -6.94
N GLY A 161 10.04 -14.15 -7.99
CA GLY A 161 9.09 -13.18 -8.50
C GLY A 161 9.72 -12.03 -9.27
N GLU A 162 8.86 -11.14 -9.74
CA GLU A 162 9.20 -10.00 -10.58
C GLU A 162 9.16 -8.68 -9.79
N SER A 163 10.01 -7.71 -10.12
CA SER A 163 9.92 -6.39 -9.48
C SER A 163 10.50 -5.24 -10.29
N TYR A 164 9.97 -4.04 -10.06
CA TYR A 164 10.64 -2.79 -10.42
C TYR A 164 11.43 -2.27 -9.24
N GLY A 165 12.67 -1.88 -9.48
CA GLY A 165 13.47 -1.09 -8.55
C GLY A 165 13.07 0.38 -8.59
N LEU A 166 12.70 0.93 -7.44
CA LEU A 166 12.40 2.36 -7.27
C LEU A 166 13.62 3.17 -6.79
N GLY A 167 14.54 2.54 -6.06
CA GLY A 167 15.72 3.21 -5.50
C GLY A 167 17.03 2.87 -6.21
N GLY A 168 18.13 3.49 -5.76
CA GLY A 168 19.45 3.36 -6.36
C GLY A 168 19.93 1.91 -6.52
N ILE A 169 19.83 1.05 -5.50
CA ILE A 169 20.30 -0.35 -5.62
C ILE A 169 19.38 -1.23 -6.49
N GLY A 170 18.06 -0.97 -6.49
CA GLY A 170 17.11 -1.75 -7.28
C GLY A 170 17.10 -1.37 -8.77
N ALA A 171 17.43 -0.12 -9.09
CA ALA A 171 17.56 0.36 -10.47
C ALA A 171 18.96 0.14 -11.07
N LEU A 172 19.92 -0.40 -10.30
CA LEU A 172 21.33 -0.52 -10.68
C LEU A 172 21.83 -1.97 -10.58
N LYS A 173 21.24 -2.88 -11.36
CA LYS A 173 22.06 -3.94 -11.97
C LYS A 173 22.91 -3.27 -13.07
N LYS A 174 24.11 -2.83 -12.67
CA LYS A 174 25.26 -2.38 -13.48
C LYS A 174 24.96 -1.50 -14.71
N ASP A 175 25.24 -0.21 -14.54
CA ASP A 175 25.65 0.78 -15.55
C ASP A 175 24.65 1.56 -16.41
N LYS A 176 23.35 1.25 -16.48
CA LYS A 176 22.37 2.18 -17.05
C LYS A 176 21.04 2.00 -16.34
N SER A 177 20.30 3.09 -16.10
CA SER A 177 18.85 2.93 -15.98
C SER A 177 18.40 2.22 -17.26
N ASN A 178 17.87 0.99 -17.17
CA ASN A 178 17.39 0.28 -18.36
C ASN A 178 16.16 0.98 -18.98
N CYS A 179 15.62 1.98 -18.28
CA CYS A 179 14.61 2.89 -18.77
C CYS A 179 15.17 3.93 -19.77
N GLN A 180 14.33 4.28 -20.75
CA GLN A 180 14.47 5.37 -21.68
C GLN A 180 13.52 6.52 -21.32
N PRO A 181 13.92 7.79 -21.50
CA PRO A 181 15.25 8.24 -21.90
C PRO A 181 16.31 7.99 -20.82
N LYS A 182 17.59 8.06 -21.20
CA LYS A 182 18.71 7.94 -20.25
C LYS A 182 18.55 8.98 -19.14
N GLY A 183 18.52 8.53 -17.89
CA GLY A 183 18.29 9.39 -16.72
C GLY A 183 16.85 9.40 -16.20
N TYR A 184 15.95 8.62 -16.79
CA TYR A 184 14.63 8.36 -16.22
C TYR A 184 14.77 7.67 -14.84
N LYS A 185 14.13 8.26 -13.82
CA LYS A 185 14.18 7.80 -12.44
C LYS A 185 12.81 7.30 -12.01
N VAL A 186 12.64 5.97 -12.08
CA VAL A 186 11.39 5.26 -11.76
C VAL A 186 10.83 5.69 -10.40
N GLY A 187 11.65 5.75 -9.34
CA GLY A 187 11.19 6.14 -8.02
C GLY A 187 10.78 7.61 -7.88
N ASP A 188 11.41 8.52 -8.62
CA ASP A 188 11.04 9.95 -8.59
C ASP A 188 9.66 10.14 -9.24
N GLU A 189 9.42 9.53 -10.40
CA GLU A 189 8.11 9.54 -11.06
C GLU A 189 7.05 8.80 -10.23
N PHE A 190 7.40 7.69 -9.60
CA PHE A 190 6.50 6.98 -8.68
C PHE A 190 6.04 7.88 -7.53
N ASN A 191 6.97 8.57 -6.86
CA ASN A 191 6.66 9.50 -5.77
C ASN A 191 5.87 10.73 -6.25
N LYS A 192 6.13 11.18 -7.48
CA LYS A 192 5.32 12.21 -8.12
C LYS A 192 3.87 11.76 -8.29
N TRP A 193 3.64 10.54 -8.78
CA TRP A 193 2.28 9.99 -8.97
C TRP A 193 1.53 9.67 -7.67
N LEU A 194 2.25 9.41 -6.57
CA LEU A 194 1.68 9.33 -5.22
C LEU A 194 1.21 10.70 -4.69
N SER A 195 1.83 11.80 -5.11
CA SER A 195 1.65 13.12 -4.49
C SER A 195 0.87 14.13 -5.34
N GLU A 196 0.95 14.03 -6.67
CA GLU A 196 0.31 14.94 -7.61
C GLU A 196 -1.20 14.74 -7.69
N LYS A 197 -1.90 15.81 -8.07
CA LYS A 197 -3.35 15.78 -8.33
C LYS A 197 -3.62 15.86 -9.84
N PRO A 198 -4.55 15.05 -10.38
CA PRO A 198 -5.31 14.00 -9.69
C PRO A 198 -4.40 12.83 -9.29
N VAL A 199 -4.66 12.27 -8.11
CA VAL A 199 -3.89 11.13 -7.56
C VAL A 199 -3.92 9.98 -8.56
N LYS A 200 -2.75 9.45 -8.88
CA LYS A 200 -2.60 8.34 -9.84
C LYS A 200 -2.34 7.02 -9.14
N ILE A 201 -1.79 7.08 -7.94
CA ILE A 201 -1.46 5.94 -7.09
C ILE A 201 -1.97 6.20 -5.69
N GLU A 202 -2.78 5.30 -5.17
CA GLU A 202 -3.21 5.28 -3.78
C GLU A 202 -2.50 4.15 -3.03
N ALA A 203 -1.94 4.47 -1.87
CA ALA A 203 -1.31 3.49 -0.99
C ALA A 203 -2.35 2.89 -0.04
N ILE A 204 -2.46 1.57 -0.02
CA ILE A 204 -3.39 0.82 0.82
C ILE A 204 -2.58 -0.15 1.66
N ILE A 205 -2.66 -0.03 2.98
CA ILE A 205 -2.04 -1.00 3.89
C ILE A 205 -2.80 -2.31 3.75
N ALA A 206 -2.12 -3.37 3.33
CA ALA A 206 -2.75 -4.66 3.05
C ALA A 206 -2.45 -5.72 4.12
N TYR A 207 -1.22 -5.72 4.63
CA TYR A 207 -0.76 -6.72 5.58
C TYR A 207 0.27 -6.13 6.53
N ILE A 208 0.17 -6.52 7.81
CA ILE A 208 1.08 -6.13 8.87
C ILE A 208 1.42 -7.37 9.68
N GLN A 209 2.70 -7.57 9.97
CA GLN A 209 3.17 -8.59 10.90
C GLN A 209 3.94 -7.92 12.02
N LEU A 210 3.54 -8.20 13.27
CA LEU A 210 4.20 -7.69 14.47
C LEU A 210 4.49 -8.87 15.41
N PRO A 211 5.75 -9.07 15.84
CA PRO A 211 6.07 -10.06 16.86
C PRO A 211 5.37 -9.74 18.17
N ILE A 212 4.95 -10.78 18.89
CA ILE A 212 4.61 -10.65 20.30
C ILE A 212 5.95 -10.71 21.02
N SER A 213 6.36 -9.59 21.63
CA SER A 213 7.56 -9.60 22.48
C SER A 213 7.18 -10.24 23.80
N ASP A 214 7.98 -11.21 24.26
CA ASP A 214 7.87 -11.79 25.60
C ASP A 214 8.11 -10.73 26.70
#